data_AF-A0AAW9SBR0-F1
#
_entry.id   AF-A0AAW9SBR0-F1
#
_cell.length_a   1.000
_cell.length_b   1.000
_cell.length_c   1.000
_cell.angle_alpha   90.00
_cell.angle_beta   90.00
_cell.angle_gamma   90.00
#
_symmetry.space_group_name_H-M   'P 1'
#
loop_
_entity.id
_entity.type
_entity.pdbx_description
1 polymer ?
#
loop_
_entity_poly.entity_id
_entity_poly.type
_entity_poly.pdbx_seq_one_letter_code
_entity_poly.pdbx_strand_id
1 'polypeptide(L)'
;MKLETIFEIVRTLNGSIKALFYHNLSINLTIAQRVVWSDDTITNEDKISRMKWINEIQHSVLNIYLDIHNGRIIDDKESLWHDIKLYVKEDKNIIEIVGYAIELSYEKINRLPGSM
;
A
#
# COMPACT_ATOMS: atom_id res chain seq x y z
N MET A 1 8.54 -0.54 11.97
CA MET A 1 9.52 0.49 11.51
C MET A 1 8.71 1.74 11.16
N LYS A 2 9.24 2.98 11.19
CA LYS A 2 8.41 4.13 10.79
C LYS A 2 8.03 4.01 9.31
N LEU A 3 6.77 4.29 8.96
CA LEU A 3 6.27 4.20 7.58
C LEU A 3 7.09 5.08 6.63
N GLU A 4 7.50 6.26 7.09
CA GLU A 4 8.39 7.15 6.34
C GLU A 4 9.72 6.48 5.97
N THR A 5 10.28 5.65 6.86
CA THR A 5 11.52 4.91 6.59
C THR A 5 11.30 3.85 5.51
N ILE A 6 10.18 3.13 5.55
CA ILE A 6 9.82 2.19 4.48
C ILE A 6 9.74 2.91 3.14
N PHE A 7 9.17 4.12 3.12
CA PHE A 7 8.98 4.89 1.89
C PHE A 7 10.30 5.29 1.27
N GLU A 8 11.22 5.84 2.07
CA GLU A 8 12.55 6.20 1.59
C GLU A 8 13.29 4.99 1.01
N ILE A 9 13.19 3.83 1.66
CA ILE A 9 13.80 2.60 1.13
C ILE A 9 13.13 2.17 -0.17
N VAL A 10 11.80 2.14 -0.23
CA VAL A 10 11.08 1.69 -1.44
C VAL A 10 11.41 2.56 -2.64
N ARG A 11 11.61 3.87 -2.44
CA ARG A 11 11.98 4.82 -3.51
C ARG A 11 13.34 4.49 -4.13
N THR A 12 14.30 4.00 -3.36
CA THR A 12 15.66 3.70 -3.84
C THR A 12 15.77 2.31 -4.49
N LEU A 13 14.74 1.47 -4.39
CA LEU A 13 14.73 0.14 -5.00
C LEU A 13 14.81 0.22 -6.53
N ASN A 14 15.52 -0.75 -7.10
CA ASN A 14 15.47 -1.00 -8.54
C ASN A 14 14.05 -1.39 -9.01
N GLY A 15 13.81 -1.30 -10.32
CA GLY A 15 12.48 -1.51 -10.88
C GLY A 15 11.85 -2.86 -10.56
N SER A 16 12.61 -3.97 -10.53
CA SER A 16 12.06 -5.30 -10.29
C SER A 16 11.66 -5.51 -8.83
N ILE A 17 12.49 -5.11 -7.87
CA ILE A 17 12.16 -5.20 -6.44
C ILE A 17 11.04 -4.21 -6.09
N LYS A 18 11.07 -3.01 -6.67
CA LYS A 18 10.01 -2.00 -6.52
C LYS A 18 8.66 -2.52 -7.06
N ALA A 19 8.64 -3.15 -8.24
CA ALA A 19 7.43 -3.79 -8.78
C ALA A 19 6.91 -4.89 -7.86
N LEU A 20 7.80 -5.71 -7.31
CA LEU A 20 7.42 -6.77 -6.38
C LEU A 20 6.80 -6.21 -5.09
N PHE A 21 7.33 -5.11 -4.56
CA PHE A 21 6.72 -4.42 -3.42
C PHE A 21 5.29 -3.99 -3.72
N TYR A 22 5.07 -3.26 -4.82
CA TYR A 22 3.72 -2.76 -5.16
C TYR A 22 2.73 -3.89 -5.50
N HIS A 23 3.20 -4.96 -6.13
CA HIS A 23 2.38 -6.15 -6.35
C HIS A 23 1.98 -6.83 -5.03
N ASN A 24 2.90 -6.96 -4.07
CA ASN A 24 2.56 -7.51 -2.76
C ASN A 24 1.63 -6.59 -1.98
N LEU A 25 1.82 -5.27 -2.09
CA LEU A 25 0.97 -4.29 -1.43
C LEU A 25 -0.46 -4.35 -1.95
N SER A 26 -0.68 -4.49 -3.26
CA SER A 26 -2.04 -4.62 -3.80
C SER A 26 -2.76 -5.87 -3.25
N ILE A 27 -2.06 -6.99 -3.13
CA ILE A 27 -2.59 -8.21 -2.52
C ILE A 27 -2.92 -7.99 -1.04
N ASN A 28 -2.01 -7.39 -0.27
CA ASN A 28 -2.22 -7.14 1.15
C ASN A 28 -3.37 -6.13 1.40
N LEU A 29 -3.60 -5.17 0.50
CA LEU A 29 -4.76 -4.27 0.57
C LEU A 29 -6.07 -5.00 0.29
N THR A 30 -6.09 -5.98 -0.63
CA THR A 30 -7.26 -6.86 -0.82
C THR A 30 -7.54 -7.69 0.45
N ILE A 31 -6.50 -8.15 1.15
CA ILE A 31 -6.66 -8.83 2.44
C ILE A 31 -7.21 -7.87 3.48
N ALA A 32 -6.69 -6.64 3.55
CA ALA A 32 -7.20 -5.60 4.45
C ALA A 32 -8.70 -5.32 4.25
N GLN A 33 -9.16 -5.22 3.00
CA GLN A 33 -10.59 -5.07 2.69
C GLN A 33 -11.42 -6.26 3.21
N ARG A 34 -10.91 -7.49 3.11
CA ARG A 34 -11.60 -8.69 3.64
C ARG A 34 -11.69 -8.67 5.16
N VAL A 35 -10.62 -8.24 5.83
CA VAL A 35 -10.60 -8.09 7.30
C VAL A 35 -11.66 -7.08 7.75
N VAL A 36 -11.72 -5.90 7.10
CA VAL A 36 -12.74 -4.89 7.38
C VAL A 36 -14.15 -5.45 7.14
N TRP A 37 -14.36 -6.15 6.02
CA TRP A 37 -15.66 -6.73 5.71
C TRP A 37 -16.13 -7.75 6.75
N SER A 38 -15.21 -8.59 7.24
CA SER A 38 -15.48 -9.64 8.23
C SER A 38 -15.59 -9.15 9.68
N ASP A 39 -15.31 -7.87 9.94
CA ASP A 39 -15.32 -7.34 11.31
C ASP A 39 -16.76 -7.05 11.77
N ASP A 40 -17.35 -7.95 12.54
CA ASP A 40 -18.70 -7.78 13.07
C ASP A 40 -18.81 -6.75 14.20
N THR A 41 -17.70 -6.13 14.62
CA THR A 41 -17.68 -5.10 15.67
C THR A 41 -17.91 -3.68 15.15
N ILE A 42 -17.92 -3.48 13.82
CA ILE A 42 -18.12 -2.18 13.17
C ILE A 42 -19.39 -2.16 12.33
N THR A 43 -19.96 -0.97 12.15
CA THR A 43 -21.19 -0.78 11.37
C THR A 43 -20.98 -1.03 9.88
N ASN A 44 -22.05 -1.29 9.13
CA ASN A 44 -21.94 -1.43 7.67
C ASN A 44 -21.49 -0.13 7.01
N GLU A 45 -21.93 1.01 7.55
CA GLU A 45 -21.51 2.33 7.11
C GLU A 45 -20.00 2.51 7.28
N ASP A 46 -19.46 2.11 8.43
CA ASP A 46 -18.02 2.13 8.69
C ASP A 46 -17.25 1.17 7.78
N LYS A 47 -17.78 -0.04 7.55
CA LYS A 47 -17.19 -1.01 6.60
C LYS A 47 -17.06 -0.39 5.21
N ILE A 48 -18.15 0.18 4.71
CA ILE A 48 -18.20 0.81 3.38
C ILE A 48 -17.21 1.97 3.31
N SER A 49 -17.18 2.85 4.32
CA SER A 49 -16.24 3.98 4.39
C SER A 49 -14.79 3.51 4.31
N ARG A 50 -14.40 2.59 5.20
CA ARG A 50 -13.02 2.08 5.27
C ARG A 50 -12.63 1.36 3.98
N MET A 51 -13.50 0.49 3.46
CA MET A 51 -13.23 -0.26 2.23
C MET A 51 -13.07 0.64 1.01
N LYS A 52 -13.85 1.73 0.91
CA LYS A 52 -13.72 2.73 -0.15
C LYS A 52 -12.31 3.32 -0.16
N TRP A 53 -11.83 3.82 0.97
CA TRP A 53 -10.51 4.47 1.02
C TRP A 53 -9.36 3.48 0.84
N ILE A 54 -9.48 2.26 1.36
CA ILE A 54 -8.52 1.19 1.06
C ILE A 54 -8.52 0.86 -0.44
N ASN A 55 -9.68 0.89 -1.10
CA ASN A 55 -9.79 0.66 -2.54
C ASN A 55 -9.09 1.75 -3.36
N GLU A 56 -9.26 3.03 -3.00
CA GLU A 56 -8.54 4.13 -3.66
C GLU A 56 -7.03 3.98 -3.54
N ILE A 57 -6.53 3.62 -2.35
CA ILE A 57 -5.10 3.30 -2.14
C ILE A 57 -4.68 2.14 -3.05
N GLN A 58 -5.47 1.07 -3.12
CA GLN A 58 -5.18 -0.09 -3.96
C GLN A 58 -5.11 0.28 -5.45
N HIS A 59 -5.99 1.15 -5.93
CA HIS A 59 -5.93 1.66 -7.30
C HIS A 59 -4.64 2.44 -7.59
N SER A 60 -4.24 3.35 -6.71
CA SER A 60 -2.95 4.07 -6.85
C SER A 60 -1.75 3.11 -6.86
N VAL A 61 -1.76 2.10 -5.98
CA VAL A 61 -0.71 1.05 -5.93
C VAL A 61 -0.65 0.25 -7.23
N LEU A 62 -1.80 -0.18 -7.76
CA LEU A 62 -1.87 -0.96 -9.00
C LEU A 62 -1.41 -0.15 -10.21
N ASN A 63 -1.75 1.13 -10.29
CA ASN A 63 -1.29 2.00 -11.36
C ASN A 63 0.24 2.08 -11.39
N ILE A 64 0.87 2.26 -10.22
CA ILE A 64 2.33 2.26 -10.11
C ILE A 64 2.91 0.91 -10.53
N TYR A 65 2.35 -0.20 -10.03
CA TYR A 65 2.82 -1.53 -10.41
C TYR A 65 2.80 -1.73 -11.94
N LEU A 66 1.68 -1.39 -12.58
CA LEU A 66 1.51 -1.50 -14.04
C LEU A 66 2.46 -0.60 -14.80
N ASP A 67 2.71 0.62 -14.31
CA ASP A 67 3.66 1.53 -14.92
C ASP A 67 5.08 0.96 -14.90
N ILE A 68 5.54 0.43 -13.76
CA ILE A 68 6.86 -0.21 -13.66
C ILE A 68 6.91 -1.45 -14.55
N HIS A 69 5.88 -2.30 -14.51
CA HIS A 69 5.81 -3.53 -15.28
C HIS A 69 5.87 -3.27 -16.80
N ASN A 70 5.28 -2.16 -17.25
CA ASN A 70 5.29 -1.74 -18.65
C ASN A 70 6.54 -0.92 -19.03
N GLY A 71 7.54 -0.81 -18.14
CA GLY A 71 8.79 -0.10 -18.41
C GLY A 71 8.65 1.43 -18.47
N ARG A 72 7.57 2.00 -17.93
CA ARG A 72 7.41 3.46 -17.83
C ARG A 72 8.29 4.02 -16.72
N ILE A 73 8.96 5.13 -17.00
CA ILE A 73 9.70 5.87 -15.97
C ILE A 73 8.67 6.53 -15.07
N ILE A 74 8.61 6.08 -13.82
CA ILE A 74 7.76 6.68 -12.80
C ILE A 74 8.59 7.72 -12.06
N ASP A 75 8.17 8.98 -12.14
CA ASP A 75 8.60 9.97 -11.16
C ASP A 75 7.82 9.69 -9.87
N ASP A 76 8.38 8.82 -9.02
CA ASP A 76 7.75 8.38 -7.76
C ASP A 76 7.72 9.46 -6.68
N LYS A 77 8.02 10.71 -7.06
CA LYS A 77 8.39 11.74 -6.10
C LYS A 77 7.28 12.14 -5.14
N GLU A 78 6.02 12.07 -5.53
CA GLU A 78 4.93 12.63 -4.70
C GLU A 78 3.59 11.89 -4.72
N SER A 79 3.24 11.05 -5.71
CA SER A 79 1.83 10.63 -5.89
C SER A 79 1.28 9.68 -4.80
N LEU A 80 1.77 8.44 -4.67
CA LEU A 80 1.09 7.45 -3.82
C LEU A 80 1.16 7.75 -2.33
N TRP A 81 2.29 8.26 -1.84
CA TRP A 81 2.41 8.54 -0.41
C TRP A 81 1.64 9.79 0.00
N HIS A 82 1.46 10.73 -0.93
CA HIS A 82 0.50 11.81 -0.76
C HIS A 82 -0.92 11.25 -0.71
N ASP A 83 -1.29 10.38 -1.66
CA ASP A 83 -2.61 9.75 -1.73
C ASP A 83 -2.93 8.96 -0.45
N ILE A 84 -1.99 8.13 0.04
CA ILE A 84 -2.15 7.37 1.27
C ILE A 84 -2.34 8.31 2.46
N LYS A 85 -1.54 9.38 2.58
CA LYS A 85 -1.72 10.38 3.63
C LYS A 85 -3.06 11.11 3.53
N LEU A 86 -3.57 11.33 2.32
CA LEU A 86 -4.85 11.99 2.08
C LEU A 86 -6.02 11.07 2.45
N TYR A 87 -6.04 9.84 1.93
CA TYR A 87 -7.13 8.89 2.21
C TYR A 87 -7.18 8.43 3.66
N VAL A 88 -6.03 8.34 4.33
CA VAL A 88 -5.96 8.12 5.77
C VAL A 88 -6.55 9.29 6.58
N LYS A 89 -6.49 10.54 6.08
CA LYS A 89 -7.14 11.67 6.75
C LYS A 89 -8.66 11.60 6.65
N GLU A 90 -9.17 11.06 5.54
CA GLU A 90 -10.61 10.89 5.32
C GLU A 90 -11.20 9.83 6.26
N ASP A 91 -10.48 8.74 6.52
CA ASP A 91 -10.87 7.75 7.53
C ASP A 91 -9.67 7.25 8.34
N LYS A 92 -9.48 7.82 9.52
CA LYS A 92 -8.35 7.49 10.41
C LYS A 92 -8.37 6.03 10.87
N ASN A 93 -9.51 5.35 10.80
CA ASN A 93 -9.61 3.95 11.22
C ASN A 93 -8.91 2.99 10.25
N ILE A 94 -8.47 3.46 9.07
CA ILE A 94 -7.69 2.64 8.13
C ILE A 94 -6.18 2.72 8.37
N ILE A 95 -5.71 3.60 9.27
CA ILE A 95 -4.26 3.83 9.52
C ILE A 95 -3.54 2.52 9.82
N GLU A 96 -4.03 1.79 10.83
CA GLU A 96 -3.35 0.61 11.34
C GLU A 96 -3.36 -0.52 10.31
N ILE A 97 -4.50 -0.74 9.65
CA ILE A 97 -4.64 -1.84 8.69
C ILE A 97 -3.85 -1.58 7.40
N VAL A 98 -3.81 -0.34 6.91
CA VAL A 98 -2.97 0.06 5.76
C VAL A 98 -1.50 0.02 6.14
N GLY A 99 -1.15 0.51 7.33
CA GLY A 99 0.22 0.46 7.85
C GLY A 99 0.74 -0.98 7.92
N TYR A 100 -0.07 -1.90 8.46
CA TYR A 100 0.27 -3.31 8.53
C TYR A 100 0.44 -3.95 7.15
N ALA A 101 -0.43 -3.62 6.19
CA ALA A 101 -0.31 -4.08 4.80
C ALA A 101 1.00 -3.60 4.15
N ILE A 102 1.43 -2.36 4.42
CA ILE A 102 2.70 -1.81 3.95
C ILE A 102 3.88 -2.56 4.59
N GLU A 103 3.86 -2.76 5.90
CA GLU A 103 4.92 -3.46 6.63
C GLU A 103 5.11 -4.89 6.14
N LEU A 104 4.02 -5.66 6.00
CA LEU A 104 4.07 -7.02 5.46
C LEU A 104 4.64 -7.08 4.04
N SER A 105 4.28 -6.10 3.21
CA SER A 105 4.77 -6.01 1.82
C SER A 105 6.26 -5.70 1.78
N TYR A 106 6.72 -4.83 2.68
CA TYR A 106 8.13 -4.49 2.84
C TYR A 106 8.95 -5.67 3.37
N GLU A 107 8.47 -6.36 4.41
CA GLU A 107 9.17 -7.52 4.96
C GLU A 107 9.46 -8.59 3.91
N LYS A 108 8.51 -8.79 2.98
CA LYS A 108 8.66 -9.77 1.91
C LYS A 108 9.82 -9.43 0.97
N ILE A 109 10.01 -8.15 0.62
CA ILE A 109 11.13 -7.75 -0.23
C ILE A 109 12.45 -7.64 0.53
N ASN A 110 12.41 -7.29 1.82
CA ASN A 110 13.60 -7.16 2.66
C ASN A 110 14.29 -8.51 2.95
N ARG A 111 13.57 -9.62 2.76
CA ARG A 111 14.11 -10.98 2.90
C ARG A 111 14.77 -11.51 1.61
N LEU A 112 14.79 -10.73 0.53
CA LEU A 112 15.35 -11.16 -0.75
C LEU A 112 16.86 -10.90 -0.83
N PRO A 113 17.65 -11.78 -1.48
CA PRO A 113 19.05 -11.50 -1.75
C PRO A 113 19.19 -10.23 -2.60
N GLY A 114 20.02 -9.27 -2.17
CA GLY A 114 20.27 -8.01 -2.89
C GLY A 114 19.27 -6.88 -2.61
N SER A 115 18.46 -6.97 -1.55
CA SER A 115 17.59 -5.89 -1.07
C SER A 115 18.29 -4.83 -0.19
N MET A 116 19.63 -4.88 -0.10
CA MET A 116 20.52 -3.85 0.46
C MET A 116 21.74 -3.67 -0.43
#